data_AF-A0A177WXA7-F1
#
_entry.id   AF-A0A177WXA7-F1
#
_cell.length_a   1.000
_cell.length_b   1.000
_cell.length_c   1.000
_cell.angle_alpha   90.00
_cell.angle_beta   90.00
_cell.angle_gamma   90.00
#
_symmetry.space_group_name_H-M   'P 1'
#
loop_
_entity.id
_entity.type
_entity.pdbx_description
1 polymer ?
#
loop_
_entity_poly.entity_id
_entity_poly.type
_entity_poly.pdbx_seq_one_letter_code
_entity_poly.pdbx_strand_id
1 'polypeptide(L)'
;MKLSIAVLASVLTVCSVTIASPVIPSSTKSAESSIWTVIPTANAVSEPDYSEYPIPYDGYGKYCHPLDFDGMMLVKLLAKNTHKLEKATKYINKKESNIACQETLVGELKERLDSVMDDGHGSGIAELESEFIKQNGILEQLKEQLERLFKRHSNWYKKDVGLRSALAEYFAEHGMSGEMTTDGEPNLYSYPGFKKCFDYFYNRS
;
A
#
# COMPACT_ATOMS: atom_id res chain seq x y z
N MET A 1 -22.86 11.72 -36.94
CA MET A 1 -23.37 11.87 -35.56
C MET A 1 -23.75 10.58 -34.82
N LYS A 2 -24.02 9.42 -35.46
CA LYS A 2 -24.46 8.20 -34.73
C LYS A 2 -23.35 7.18 -34.39
N LEU A 3 -22.25 7.14 -35.15
CA LEU A 3 -21.13 6.22 -34.90
C LEU A 3 -20.21 6.67 -33.76
N SER A 4 -20.03 7.99 -33.61
CA SER A 4 -19.13 8.60 -32.62
C SER A 4 -19.58 8.35 -31.17
N ILE A 5 -20.90 8.39 -30.94
CA ILE A 5 -21.52 8.21 -29.62
C ILE A 5 -21.50 6.73 -29.21
N ALA A 6 -21.67 5.81 -30.15
CA ALA A 6 -21.75 4.38 -29.87
C ALA A 6 -20.41 3.77 -29.41
N VAL A 7 -19.29 4.19 -30.01
CA VAL A 7 -17.95 3.72 -29.62
C VAL A 7 -17.50 4.38 -28.31
N LEU A 8 -17.78 5.67 -28.11
CA LEU A 8 -17.54 6.37 -26.84
C LEU A 8 -18.34 5.73 -25.70
N ALA A 9 -19.60 5.38 -25.94
CA ALA A 9 -20.40 4.64 -24.97
C ALA A 9 -19.78 3.27 -24.64
N SER A 10 -19.28 2.54 -25.66
CA SER A 10 -18.65 1.23 -25.48
C SER A 10 -17.38 1.30 -24.62
N VAL A 11 -16.50 2.28 -24.84
CA VAL A 11 -15.24 2.44 -24.09
C VAL A 11 -15.50 3.00 -22.69
N LEU A 12 -16.43 3.95 -22.56
CA LEU A 12 -16.92 4.41 -21.26
C LEU A 12 -17.53 3.25 -20.49
N THR A 13 -18.27 2.32 -21.10
CA THR A 13 -18.79 1.13 -20.38
C THR A 13 -17.70 0.16 -19.91
N VAL A 14 -16.60 0.00 -20.64
CA VAL A 14 -15.48 -0.86 -20.22
C VAL A 14 -14.64 -0.21 -19.11
N CYS A 15 -14.43 1.11 -19.18
CA CYS A 15 -13.74 1.87 -18.13
C CYS A 15 -14.66 2.35 -16.99
N SER A 16 -15.97 2.11 -17.05
CA SER A 16 -16.99 2.44 -16.01
C SER A 16 -16.92 1.56 -14.77
N VAL A 17 -15.80 0.87 -14.52
CA VAL A 17 -15.53 0.25 -13.23
C VAL A 17 -15.29 1.36 -12.22
N THR A 18 -16.40 1.81 -11.63
CA THR A 18 -16.54 2.77 -10.53
C THR A 18 -15.21 3.33 -10.04
N ILE A 19 -14.87 4.54 -10.51
CA ILE A 19 -13.83 5.41 -9.95
C ILE A 19 -14.31 5.89 -8.56
N ALA A 20 -14.65 4.97 -7.67
CA ALA A 20 -14.57 5.24 -6.26
C ALA A 20 -13.07 5.27 -6.00
N SER A 21 -12.49 6.47 -6.03
CA SER A 21 -11.22 6.74 -5.38
C SER A 21 -11.35 6.17 -3.97
N PRO A 22 -10.68 5.06 -3.64
CA PRO A 22 -10.73 4.59 -2.28
C PRO A 22 -10.12 5.70 -1.45
N VAL A 23 -10.94 6.31 -0.58
CA VAL A 23 -10.45 7.20 0.46
C VAL A 23 -9.58 6.31 1.32
N ILE A 24 -8.26 6.43 1.12
CA ILE A 24 -7.32 5.93 2.10
C ILE A 24 -7.69 6.69 3.36
N PRO A 25 -8.03 6.03 4.48
CA PRO A 25 -8.20 6.75 5.73
C PRO A 25 -6.87 7.47 5.97
N SER A 26 -6.88 8.78 5.76
CA SER A 26 -5.85 9.66 6.26
C SER A 26 -5.94 9.50 7.77
N SER A 27 -4.84 9.12 8.42
CA SER A 27 -4.78 9.17 9.88
C SER A 27 -5.13 10.59 10.30
N THR A 28 -6.36 10.77 10.78
CA THR A 28 -6.81 11.97 11.48
C THR A 28 -5.84 12.17 12.62
N LYS A 29 -5.15 13.31 12.54
CA LYS A 29 -4.21 13.81 13.53
C LYS A 29 -5.00 13.98 14.83
N SER A 30 -4.91 13.00 15.74
CA SER A 30 -5.38 13.20 17.11
C SER A 30 -4.42 14.18 17.75
N ALA A 31 -4.92 15.37 18.04
CA ALA A 31 -4.23 16.34 18.85
C ALA A 31 -4.34 15.89 20.30
N GLU A 32 -3.21 15.59 20.94
CA GLU A 32 -3.09 15.70 22.38
C GLU A 32 -1.65 16.12 22.74
N SER A 33 -1.61 17.27 23.42
CA SER A 33 -0.55 17.81 24.28
C SER A 33 0.09 16.73 25.16
N SER A 34 1.30 16.80 25.72
CA SER A 34 2.29 17.86 25.93
C SER A 34 3.47 17.24 26.70
N ILE A 35 4.69 17.71 26.43
CA ILE A 35 5.88 17.78 27.32
C ILE A 35 6.46 16.45 27.85
N TRP A 36 7.69 16.08 27.44
CA TRP A 36 8.87 16.16 28.31
C TRP A 36 10.18 15.89 27.57
N THR A 37 11.16 16.69 27.99
CA THR A 37 12.52 16.82 27.49
C THR A 37 13.41 15.82 28.21
N VAL A 38 14.38 15.23 27.49
CA VAL A 38 15.82 15.08 27.82
C VAL A 38 16.39 13.88 27.04
N ILE A 39 17.37 14.19 26.18
CA ILE A 39 18.31 13.25 25.54
C ILE A 39 19.58 13.20 26.42
N PRO A 40 20.39 12.11 26.43
CA PRO A 40 21.56 12.11 25.54
C PRO A 40 21.94 10.74 24.92
N THR A 41 22.16 10.73 23.58
CA THR A 41 23.22 10.08 22.73
C THR A 41 23.65 8.62 23.01
N ALA A 42 23.88 7.68 22.06
CA ALA A 42 24.24 7.72 20.64
C ALA A 42 24.02 6.34 19.93
N ASN A 43 23.85 6.38 18.59
CA ASN A 43 24.00 5.30 17.59
C ASN A 43 22.83 4.32 17.27
N ALA A 44 21.87 4.85 16.50
CA ALA A 44 21.31 4.30 15.25
C ALA A 44 20.97 2.80 15.11
N VAL A 45 19.81 2.42 15.63
CA VAL A 45 18.76 1.69 14.88
C VAL A 45 17.44 2.35 15.31
N SER A 46 16.54 2.65 14.38
CA SER A 46 15.26 3.30 14.71
C SER A 46 14.44 2.39 15.62
N GLU A 47 14.43 2.70 16.92
CA GLU A 47 13.59 2.03 17.92
C GLU A 47 12.13 2.05 17.46
N PRO A 48 11.42 0.91 17.49
CA PRO A 48 10.01 0.90 17.12
C PRO A 48 9.23 1.77 18.11
N ASP A 49 8.42 2.70 17.59
CA ASP A 49 7.60 3.61 18.39
C ASP A 49 6.63 2.82 19.31
N TYR A 50 6.98 2.71 20.59
CA TYR A 50 6.28 1.92 21.61
C TYR A 50 5.09 2.65 22.27
N SER A 51 4.60 3.76 21.70
CA SER A 51 3.59 4.66 22.28
C SER A 51 2.15 4.09 22.42
N GLU A 52 1.91 2.81 22.10
CA GLU A 52 0.59 2.15 22.15
C GLU A 52 0.51 1.04 23.24
N TYR A 53 0.74 1.35 24.53
CA TYR A 53 0.54 0.36 25.63
C TYR A 53 -0.32 0.91 26.78
N PRO A 54 -1.53 0.34 26.96
CA PRO A 54 -1.64 -0.73 27.95
C PRO A 54 -2.70 -1.80 27.63
N ILE A 55 -2.30 -3.07 27.47
CA ILE A 55 -3.21 -4.22 27.67
C ILE A 55 -2.43 -5.23 28.53
N PRO A 56 -3.01 -5.77 29.61
CA PRO A 56 -2.31 -6.72 30.48
C PRO A 56 -1.85 -7.95 29.69
N TYR A 57 -0.61 -8.35 29.97
CA TYR A 57 0.14 -9.43 29.33
C TYR A 57 -0.54 -10.81 29.42
N ASP A 58 -1.43 -11.00 30.40
CA ASP A 58 -2.10 -12.28 30.71
C ASP A 58 -3.04 -12.80 29.60
N GLY A 59 -3.64 -11.91 28.81
CA GLY A 59 -4.60 -12.28 27.75
C GLY A 59 -3.99 -12.90 26.50
N TYR A 60 -2.70 -12.67 26.26
CA TYR A 60 -2.02 -13.05 25.01
C TYR A 60 -1.27 -14.37 25.08
N GLY A 61 -1.01 -14.90 26.27
CA GLY A 61 -0.23 -16.14 26.46
C GLY A 61 -0.77 -17.31 25.64
N LYS A 62 -2.09 -17.45 25.50
CA LYS A 62 -2.69 -18.51 24.66
C LYS A 62 -2.33 -18.43 23.17
N TYR A 63 -1.96 -17.25 22.67
CA TYR A 63 -1.64 -17.02 21.26
C TYR A 63 -0.15 -16.86 21.02
N CYS A 64 0.56 -16.23 21.96
CA CYS A 64 1.94 -15.79 21.76
C CYS A 64 2.98 -16.59 22.53
N HIS A 65 2.62 -17.46 23.48
CA HIS A 65 3.60 -18.30 24.15
C HIS A 65 4.37 -19.18 23.14
N PRO A 66 5.72 -19.33 23.26
CA PRO A 66 6.58 -18.92 24.38
C PRO A 66 7.20 -17.53 24.28
N LEU A 67 6.75 -16.68 23.35
CA LEU A 67 7.26 -15.32 23.21
C LEU A 67 6.98 -14.52 24.48
N ASP A 68 8.00 -13.81 24.94
CA ASP A 68 7.85 -12.79 25.96
C ASP A 68 7.22 -11.52 25.38
N PHE A 69 7.22 -10.45 26.17
CA PHE A 69 6.62 -9.19 25.76
C PHE A 69 7.28 -8.62 24.50
N ASP A 70 8.62 -8.61 24.44
CA ASP A 70 9.37 -8.01 23.32
C ASP A 70 9.18 -8.81 22.03
N GLY A 71 9.19 -10.14 22.10
CA GLY A 71 8.89 -11.00 20.96
C GLY A 71 7.47 -10.79 20.45
N MET A 72 6.48 -10.77 21.36
CA MET A 72 5.08 -10.48 21.02
C MET A 72 4.95 -9.10 20.35
N MET A 73 5.68 -8.10 20.83
CA MET A 73 5.68 -6.74 20.30
C MET A 73 6.15 -6.66 18.85
N LEU A 74 7.28 -7.29 18.57
CA LEU A 74 7.84 -7.36 17.23
C LEU A 74 6.87 -8.09 16.28
N VAL A 75 6.24 -9.18 16.73
CA VAL A 75 5.22 -9.90 15.95
C VAL A 75 3.99 -9.02 15.67
N LYS A 76 3.50 -8.27 16.65
CA LYS A 76 2.38 -7.33 16.47
C LYS A 76 2.70 -6.25 15.43
N LEU A 77 3.89 -5.67 15.50
CA LEU A 77 4.33 -4.65 14.55
C LEU A 77 4.48 -5.21 13.13
N LEU A 78 5.05 -6.42 13.00
CA LEU A 78 5.18 -7.11 11.73
C LEU A 78 3.78 -7.37 11.14
N ALA A 79 2.88 -8.00 11.90
CA ALA A 79 1.52 -8.30 11.46
C ALA A 79 0.75 -7.07 10.95
N LYS A 80 0.76 -5.97 11.72
CA LYS A 80 0.16 -4.69 11.31
C LYS A 80 0.79 -4.15 10.02
N ASN A 81 2.11 -4.25 9.87
CA ASN A 81 2.82 -3.74 8.70
C ASN A 81 2.57 -4.60 7.45
N THR A 82 2.59 -5.93 7.58
CA THR A 82 2.25 -6.87 6.51
C THR A 82 0.81 -6.66 6.02
N HIS A 83 -0.16 -6.45 6.92
CA HIS A 83 -1.54 -6.11 6.54
C HIS A 83 -1.62 -4.82 5.71
N LYS A 84 -0.87 -3.77 6.12
CA LYS A 84 -0.78 -2.50 5.36
C LYS A 84 -0.18 -2.71 3.98
N LEU A 85 0.87 -3.52 3.86
CA LEU A 85 1.50 -3.87 2.59
C LEU A 85 0.52 -4.53 1.64
N GLU A 86 -0.15 -5.60 2.06
CA GLU A 86 -1.10 -6.30 1.20
C GLU A 86 -2.24 -5.41 0.72
N LYS A 87 -2.78 -4.57 1.62
CA LYS A 87 -3.81 -3.60 1.25
C LYS A 87 -3.28 -2.59 0.23
N ALA A 88 -2.04 -2.15 0.38
CA ALA A 88 -1.38 -1.25 -0.57
C ALA A 88 -1.16 -1.91 -1.93
N THR A 89 -0.70 -3.17 -1.97
CA THR A 89 -0.54 -3.95 -3.20
C THR A 89 -1.85 -4.06 -3.96
N LYS A 90 -2.96 -4.38 -3.28
CA LYS A 90 -4.29 -4.41 -3.90
C LYS A 90 -4.68 -3.07 -4.51
N TYR A 91 -4.38 -1.95 -3.85
CA TYR A 91 -4.65 -0.61 -4.39
C TYR A 91 -3.75 -0.24 -5.57
N ILE A 92 -2.48 -0.64 -5.55
CA ILE A 92 -1.54 -0.45 -6.65
C ILE A 92 -2.07 -1.18 -7.89
N ASN A 93 -2.36 -2.48 -7.80
CA ASN A 93 -2.86 -3.28 -8.93
C ASN A 93 -4.15 -2.69 -9.52
N LYS A 94 -5.08 -2.24 -8.67
CA LYS A 94 -6.31 -1.56 -9.12
C LYS A 94 -6.01 -0.27 -9.88
N LYS A 95 -5.06 0.53 -9.39
CA LYS A 95 -4.69 1.79 -10.04
C LYS A 95 -3.94 1.60 -11.35
N GLU A 96 -3.04 0.62 -11.43
CA GLU A 96 -2.39 0.25 -12.68
C GLU A 96 -3.42 -0.17 -13.73
N SER A 97 -4.42 -0.96 -13.33
CA SER A 97 -5.53 -1.33 -14.23
C SER A 97 -6.33 -0.11 -14.70
N ASN A 98 -6.61 0.84 -13.81
CA ASN A 98 -7.30 2.08 -14.17
C ASN A 98 -6.46 2.97 -15.11
N ILE A 99 -5.15 3.06 -14.86
CA ILE A 99 -4.23 3.80 -15.73
C ILE A 99 -4.21 3.17 -17.12
N ALA A 100 -4.10 1.84 -17.23
CA ALA A 100 -4.13 1.16 -18.51
C ALA A 100 -5.42 1.47 -19.31
N CYS A 101 -6.59 1.45 -18.66
CA CYS A 101 -7.86 1.82 -19.30
C CYS A 101 -7.85 3.28 -19.77
N GLN A 102 -7.33 4.18 -18.93
CA GLN A 102 -7.27 5.60 -19.23
C GLN A 102 -6.27 5.91 -20.36
N GLU A 103 -5.15 5.19 -20.44
CA GLU A 103 -4.18 5.31 -21.53
C GLU A 103 -4.78 4.90 -22.87
N THR A 104 -5.59 3.83 -22.91
CA THR A 104 -6.34 3.46 -24.12
C THR A 104 -7.29 4.57 -24.56
N LEU A 105 -8.09 5.11 -23.64
CA LEU A 105 -9.03 6.20 -23.94
C LEU A 105 -8.33 7.45 -24.48
N VAL A 106 -7.24 7.87 -23.83
CA VAL A 106 -6.46 9.04 -24.26
C VAL A 106 -5.80 8.79 -25.63
N GLY A 107 -5.31 7.57 -25.88
CA GLY A 107 -4.77 7.16 -27.18
C GLY A 107 -5.79 7.27 -28.31
N GLU A 108 -6.99 6.71 -28.12
CA GLU A 108 -8.07 6.78 -29.12
C GLU A 108 -8.55 8.21 -29.38
N LEU A 109 -8.63 9.05 -28.33
CA LEU A 109 -8.99 10.46 -28.48
C LEU A 109 -7.92 11.21 -29.30
N LYS A 110 -6.64 10.91 -29.08
CA LYS A 110 -5.54 11.49 -29.84
C LYS A 110 -5.59 11.11 -31.32
N GLU A 111 -5.74 9.82 -31.63
CA GLU A 111 -5.82 9.34 -33.01
C GLU A 111 -6.98 10.01 -33.78
N ARG A 112 -8.13 10.21 -33.12
CA ARG A 112 -9.26 10.92 -33.73
C ARG A 112 -8.96 12.40 -33.95
N LEU A 113 -8.31 13.05 -33.00
CA LEU A 113 -7.95 14.45 -33.13
C LEU A 113 -7.00 14.65 -34.31
N ASP A 114 -5.98 13.81 -34.43
CA ASP A 114 -5.02 13.81 -35.53
C ASP A 114 -5.75 13.61 -36.89
N SER A 115 -6.66 12.64 -36.98
CA SER A 115 -7.46 12.40 -38.20
C SER A 115 -8.33 13.60 -38.61
N VAL A 116 -8.98 14.28 -37.66
CA VAL A 116 -9.86 15.42 -37.98
C VAL A 116 -9.04 16.66 -38.38
N MET A 117 -7.85 16.83 -37.81
CA MET A 117 -6.93 17.89 -38.21
C MET A 117 -6.45 17.73 -39.66
N ASP A 118 -6.15 16.49 -40.08
CA ASP A 118 -5.71 16.17 -41.44
C ASP A 118 -6.81 16.40 -42.49
N ASP A 119 -8.07 16.14 -42.14
CA ASP A 119 -9.22 16.21 -43.06
C ASP A 119 -9.78 17.64 -43.30
N GLY A 120 -9.29 18.66 -42.58
CA GLY A 120 -9.59 20.08 -42.83
C GLY A 120 -11.05 20.55 -42.61
N HIS A 121 -11.96 19.67 -42.18
CA HIS A 121 -13.37 19.97 -41.90
C HIS A 121 -13.67 19.93 -40.39
N GLY A 122 -13.72 21.09 -39.73
CA GLY A 122 -13.66 21.16 -38.28
C GLY A 122 -14.90 21.57 -37.50
N SER A 123 -16.10 21.03 -37.80
CA SER A 123 -17.23 21.16 -36.87
C SER A 123 -17.03 20.17 -35.71
N GLY A 124 -16.70 20.67 -34.51
CA GLY A 124 -16.54 19.84 -33.30
C GLY A 124 -15.09 19.55 -32.86
N ILE A 125 -14.07 20.10 -33.54
CA ILE A 125 -12.65 19.95 -33.12
C ILE A 125 -12.43 20.46 -31.70
N ALA A 126 -12.93 21.66 -31.38
CA ALA A 126 -12.75 22.27 -30.06
C ALA A 126 -13.34 21.41 -28.92
N GLU A 127 -14.44 20.70 -29.18
CA GLU A 127 -15.05 19.79 -28.21
C GLU A 127 -14.18 18.54 -28.00
N LEU A 128 -13.64 17.98 -29.08
CA LEU A 128 -12.73 16.84 -29.04
C LEU A 128 -11.41 17.19 -28.34
N GLU A 129 -10.82 18.34 -28.64
CA GLU A 129 -9.62 18.87 -27.97
C GLU A 129 -9.87 19.05 -26.46
N SER A 130 -11.01 19.64 -26.09
CA SER A 130 -11.36 19.86 -24.69
C SER A 130 -11.48 18.53 -23.92
N GLU A 131 -12.13 17.53 -24.52
CA GLU A 131 -12.26 16.21 -23.90
C GLU A 131 -10.91 15.49 -23.82
N PHE A 132 -10.05 15.58 -24.85
CA PHE A 132 -8.69 15.05 -24.82
C PHE A 132 -7.89 15.64 -23.66
N ILE A 133 -7.87 16.98 -23.52
CA ILE A 133 -7.17 17.67 -22.43
C ILE A 133 -7.67 17.19 -21.06
N LYS A 134 -8.99 17.08 -20.91
CA LYS A 134 -9.62 16.61 -19.66
C LYS A 134 -9.23 15.17 -19.32
N GLN A 135 -9.32 14.25 -20.27
CA GLN A 135 -9.00 12.84 -20.05
C GLN A 135 -7.49 12.62 -19.83
N ASN A 136 -6.64 13.40 -20.51
CA ASN A 136 -5.21 13.39 -20.26
C ASN A 136 -4.88 13.94 -18.85
N GLY A 137 -5.58 14.98 -18.40
CA GLY A 137 -5.45 15.47 -17.02
C GLY A 137 -5.80 14.43 -15.95
N ILE A 138 -6.85 13.62 -16.19
CA ILE A 138 -7.21 12.50 -15.31
C ILE A 138 -6.10 11.43 -15.29
N LEU A 139 -5.53 11.11 -16.46
CA LEU A 139 -4.43 10.16 -16.58
C LEU A 139 -3.22 10.58 -15.74
N GLU A 140 -2.79 11.83 -15.84
CA GLU A 140 -1.67 12.36 -15.07
C GLU A 140 -1.94 12.29 -13.55
N GLN A 141 -3.15 12.66 -13.12
CA GLN A 141 -3.53 12.54 -11.71
C GLN A 141 -3.49 11.09 -11.19
N LEU A 142 -3.88 10.11 -12.01
CA LEU A 142 -3.80 8.70 -11.65
C LEU A 142 -2.35 8.25 -11.50
N LYS A 143 -1.47 8.67 -12.40
CA LYS A 143 -0.02 8.38 -12.37
C LYS A 143 0.64 8.96 -11.11
N GLU A 144 0.36 10.22 -10.78
CA GLU A 144 0.86 10.86 -9.54
C GLU A 144 0.36 10.15 -8.26
N GLN A 145 -0.89 9.69 -8.26
CA GLN A 145 -1.44 8.94 -7.12
C GLN A 145 -0.78 7.57 -6.98
N LEU A 146 -0.48 6.90 -8.09
CA LEU A 146 0.21 5.62 -8.12
C LEU A 146 1.65 5.76 -7.59
N GLU A 147 2.38 6.80 -8.03
CA GLU A 147 3.73 7.08 -7.54
C GLU A 147 3.77 7.27 -6.01
N ARG A 148 2.83 8.05 -5.47
CA ARG A 148 2.68 8.24 -4.02
C ARG A 148 2.34 6.96 -3.26
N LEU A 149 1.66 6.00 -3.91
CA LEU A 149 1.40 4.68 -3.34
C LEU A 149 2.65 3.80 -3.36
N PHE A 150 3.38 3.76 -4.47
CA PHE A 150 4.65 3.03 -4.56
C PHE A 150 5.66 3.51 -3.51
N LYS A 151 5.78 4.82 -3.30
CA LYS A 151 6.67 5.37 -2.25
C LYS A 151 6.28 4.87 -0.86
N ARG A 152 4.98 4.86 -0.53
CA ARG A 152 4.50 4.34 0.75
C ARG A 152 4.70 2.83 0.88
N HIS A 153 4.38 2.08 -0.16
CA HIS A 153 4.60 0.63 -0.23
C HIS A 153 6.07 0.29 0.00
N SER A 154 7.00 0.98 -0.67
CA SER A 154 8.45 0.79 -0.49
C SER A 154 8.89 1.06 0.95
N ASN A 155 8.37 2.11 1.59
CA ASN A 155 8.68 2.40 3.00
C ASN A 155 8.17 1.30 3.93
N TRP A 156 6.93 0.82 3.72
CA TRP A 156 6.39 -0.30 4.51
C TRP A 156 7.16 -1.60 4.24
N TYR A 157 7.63 -1.83 3.02
CA TYR A 157 8.42 -3.00 2.67
C TYR A 157 9.76 -3.00 3.40
N LYS A 158 10.47 -1.87 3.40
CA LYS A 158 11.71 -1.70 4.19
C LYS A 158 11.48 -1.94 5.68
N LYS A 159 10.35 -1.45 6.21
CA LYS A 159 9.97 -1.70 7.61
C LYS A 159 9.68 -3.19 7.86
N ASP A 160 9.04 -3.89 6.93
CA ASP A 160 8.78 -5.34 7.03
C ASP A 160 10.09 -6.12 7.11
N VAL A 161 11.02 -5.85 6.20
CA VAL A 161 12.37 -6.46 6.19
C VAL A 161 13.10 -6.20 7.51
N GLY A 162 13.10 -4.96 8.00
CA GLY A 162 13.71 -4.63 9.29
C GLY A 162 13.09 -5.38 10.48
N LEU A 163 11.75 -5.48 10.52
CA LEU A 163 11.05 -6.22 11.57
C LEU A 163 11.33 -7.73 11.50
N ARG A 164 11.47 -8.30 10.30
CA ARG A 164 11.86 -9.70 10.11
C ARG A 164 13.27 -9.97 10.62
N SER A 165 14.22 -9.07 10.35
CA SER A 165 15.58 -9.16 10.89
C SER A 165 15.58 -9.10 12.42
N ALA A 166 14.89 -8.11 13.00
CA ALA A 166 14.79 -7.96 14.45
C ALA A 166 14.16 -9.19 15.13
N LEU A 167 13.16 -9.81 14.50
CA LEU A 167 12.58 -11.07 14.99
C LEU A 167 13.57 -12.23 14.93
N ALA A 168 14.35 -12.34 13.85
CA ALA A 168 15.38 -13.37 13.74
C ALA A 168 16.47 -13.22 14.82
N GLU A 169 16.93 -12.00 15.06
CA GLU A 169 17.88 -11.66 16.13
C GLU A 169 17.29 -12.01 17.50
N TYR A 170 16.06 -11.56 17.78
CA TYR A 170 15.34 -11.91 19.00
C TYR A 170 15.31 -13.44 19.23
N PHE A 171 14.95 -14.21 18.20
CA PHE A 171 14.88 -15.65 18.31
C PHE A 171 16.24 -16.30 18.59
N ALA A 172 17.30 -15.80 17.95
CA ALA A 172 18.66 -16.28 18.19
C ALA A 172 19.13 -16.00 19.62
N GLU A 173 18.88 -14.79 20.14
CA GLU A 173 19.22 -14.39 21.51
C GLU A 173 18.48 -15.22 22.57
N HIS A 174 17.25 -15.63 22.27
CA HIS A 174 16.44 -16.47 23.15
C HIS A 174 16.70 -17.97 22.97
N GLY A 175 17.72 -18.36 22.20
CA GLY A 175 18.07 -19.76 21.96
C GLY A 175 16.98 -20.55 21.23
N MET A 176 16.08 -19.86 20.53
CA MET A 176 14.99 -20.49 19.79
C MET A 176 15.52 -21.03 18.47
N SER A 177 15.31 -22.33 18.23
CA SER A 177 15.69 -22.97 16.98
C SER A 177 14.58 -22.82 15.94
N GLY A 178 14.94 -22.36 14.75
CA GLY A 178 14.07 -22.27 13.58
C GLY A 178 14.73 -22.91 12.36
N GLU A 179 13.93 -23.12 11.33
CA GLU A 179 14.38 -23.53 10.01
C GLU A 179 14.86 -22.32 9.21
N MET A 180 15.83 -22.54 8.33
CA MET A 180 16.21 -21.57 7.31
C MET A 180 15.44 -21.88 6.02
N THR A 181 15.11 -20.84 5.25
CA THR A 181 14.60 -20.99 3.89
C THR A 181 15.70 -21.48 2.95
N THR A 182 15.33 -21.87 1.74
CA THR A 182 16.28 -22.26 0.68
C THR A 182 17.26 -21.14 0.31
N ASP A 183 16.88 -19.89 0.58
CA ASP A 183 17.66 -18.70 0.28
C ASP A 183 18.57 -18.28 1.45
N GLY A 184 18.61 -19.09 2.52
CA GLY A 184 19.43 -18.81 3.70
C GLY A 184 18.84 -17.73 4.62
N GLU A 185 17.54 -17.45 4.52
CA GLU A 185 16.84 -16.53 5.42
C GLU A 185 16.12 -17.28 6.55
N PRO A 186 15.97 -16.72 7.76
CA PRO A 186 15.20 -17.35 8.83
C PRO A 186 13.72 -17.53 8.44
N ASN A 187 13.21 -18.76 8.47
CA ASN A 187 11.79 -19.03 8.30
C ASN A 187 11.05 -18.72 9.60
N LEU A 188 10.55 -17.48 9.74
CA LEU A 188 9.85 -17.03 10.96
C LEU A 188 8.69 -17.96 11.38
N TYR A 189 8.02 -18.63 10.43
CA TYR A 189 6.90 -19.54 10.72
C TYR A 189 7.31 -20.85 11.38
N SER A 190 8.60 -21.19 11.36
CA SER A 190 9.14 -22.36 12.05
C SER A 190 9.35 -22.14 13.55
N TYR A 191 9.41 -20.88 14.00
CA TYR A 191 9.67 -20.58 15.42
C TYR A 191 8.43 -20.83 16.28
N PRO A 192 8.58 -21.47 17.45
CA PRO A 192 7.48 -21.70 18.38
C PRO A 192 6.73 -20.41 18.74
N GLY A 193 5.40 -20.47 18.75
CA GLY A 193 4.55 -19.33 19.11
C GLY A 193 4.38 -18.26 18.02
N PHE A 194 5.33 -18.10 17.09
CA PHE A 194 5.30 -17.05 16.06
C PHE A 194 4.01 -17.07 15.24
N LYS A 195 3.70 -18.19 14.58
CA LYS A 195 2.56 -18.28 13.65
C LYS A 195 1.24 -17.89 14.33
N LYS A 196 0.99 -18.46 15.51
CA LYS A 196 -0.26 -18.23 16.25
C LYS A 196 -0.37 -16.80 16.76
N CYS A 197 0.75 -16.20 17.17
CA CYS A 197 0.82 -14.81 17.60
C CYS A 197 0.60 -13.85 16.41
N PHE A 198 1.27 -14.12 15.29
CA PHE A 198 1.16 -13.36 14.05
C PHE A 198 -0.29 -13.38 13.54
N ASP A 199 -0.88 -14.56 13.40
CA ASP A 199 -2.26 -14.74 12.96
C ASP A 199 -3.25 -14.00 13.88
N TYR A 200 -2.99 -13.96 15.19
CA TYR A 200 -3.82 -13.25 16.14
C TYR A 200 -3.86 -11.73 15.87
N PHE A 201 -2.69 -11.11 15.67
CA PHE A 201 -2.60 -9.67 15.41
C PHE A 201 -2.98 -9.31 13.98
N TYR A 202 -2.58 -10.13 13.00
CA TYR A 202 -2.85 -9.90 11.58
C TYR A 202 -4.35 -9.87 11.30
N ASN A 203 -5.10 -10.83 11.83
CA ASN A 203 -6.56 -10.91 11.64
C ASN A 203 -7.35 -9.81 12.37
N ARG A 204 -6.68 -8.96 13.17
CA ARG A 204 -7.26 -7.84 13.92
C ARG A 204 -6.69 -6.48 13.49
N SER A 205 -5.91 -6.45 12.41
CA SER A 205 -5.28 -5.25 11.85
C SER A 205 -6.10 -4.61 10.74
#